data_AF-A0A846TTQ9-F1
#
_entry.id   AF-A0A846TTQ9-F1
#
_cell.length_a   1.000
_cell.length_b   1.000
_cell.length_c   1.000
_cell.angle_alpha   90.00
_cell.angle_beta   90.00
_cell.angle_gamma   90.00
#
_symmetry.space_group_name_H-M   'P 1'
#
loop_
_entity.id
_entity.type
_entity.pdbx_description
1 polymer ?
#
loop_
_entity_poly.entity_id
_entity_poly.type
_entity_poly.pdbx_seq_one_letter_code
_entity_poly.pdbx_strand_id
1 'polypeptide(L)'
;MQRRILLATIAALATSLLPALVSAKEAVARVLGQTIYSDDTTKPARGLQGQILGPLLQRFAEQQRVTVNDAEVTELETALKLPPPPPGLSEADKAMLRQVPFEMVRQWKVSRALYQRYGGEVIFQQANPMEPVGAMRRFLEEQEKAGAFQIYDADERTRFYEYFVRSHPMVVPKEKVNYDVPWWRQAK
;
A
#
# COMPACT_ATOMS: atom_id res chain seq x y z
N MET A 1 -56.29 65.09 15.97
CA MET A 1 -55.78 64.99 17.35
C MET A 1 -54.50 64.16 17.30
N GLN A 2 -53.38 64.73 17.76
CA GLN A 2 -52.01 64.25 17.60
C GLN A 2 -51.75 62.85 18.20
N ARG A 3 -50.82 62.11 17.60
CA ARG A 3 -49.80 61.32 18.33
C ARG A 3 -48.55 61.12 17.48
N ARG A 4 -47.46 61.77 17.91
CA ARG A 4 -46.07 61.54 17.50
C ARG A 4 -45.61 60.18 18.03
N ILE A 5 -44.83 59.41 17.27
CA ILE A 5 -43.83 58.49 17.82
C ILE A 5 -42.55 58.56 16.94
N LEU A 6 -41.47 58.99 17.59
CA LEU A 6 -40.06 58.90 17.21
C LEU A 6 -39.61 57.43 17.32
N LEU A 7 -38.76 56.91 16.43
CA LEU A 7 -37.78 55.83 16.70
C LEU A 7 -36.86 55.70 15.46
N ALA A 8 -35.64 56.23 15.53
CA ALA A 8 -34.42 55.54 15.98
C ALA A 8 -33.75 54.76 14.84
N THR A 9 -32.76 55.40 14.22
CA THR A 9 -31.74 54.83 13.34
C THR A 9 -30.95 53.78 14.12
N ILE A 10 -31.05 52.51 13.71
CA ILE A 10 -30.10 51.46 14.12
C ILE A 10 -29.08 51.31 13.00
N ALA A 11 -27.86 51.77 13.27
CA ALA A 11 -26.69 51.43 12.47
C ALA A 11 -26.33 49.96 12.74
N ALA A 12 -26.50 49.09 11.75
CA ALA A 12 -25.97 47.74 11.81
C ALA A 12 -24.50 47.76 11.38
N LEU A 13 -23.59 47.51 12.32
CA LEU A 13 -22.22 47.11 12.00
C LEU A 13 -22.27 45.77 11.25
N ALA A 14 -21.90 45.78 9.98
CA ALA A 14 -21.63 44.56 9.23
C ALA A 14 -20.24 44.05 9.64
N THR A 15 -20.19 43.14 10.61
CA THR A 15 -18.99 42.36 10.91
C THR A 15 -18.79 41.38 9.76
N SER A 16 -17.82 41.62 8.87
CA SER A 16 -17.47 40.67 7.82
C SER A 16 -16.83 39.43 8.45
N LEU A 17 -17.58 38.34 8.54
CA LEU A 17 -17.03 37.01 8.77
C LEU A 17 -16.49 36.52 7.44
N LEU A 18 -15.19 36.73 7.18
CA LEU A 18 -14.46 35.85 6.27
C LEU A 18 -14.32 34.51 6.99
N PRO A 19 -14.87 33.40 6.46
CA PRO A 19 -14.51 32.10 6.99
C PRO A 19 -13.03 31.88 6.67
N ALA A 20 -12.24 31.57 7.70
CA ALA A 20 -10.90 31.03 7.52
C ALA A 20 -11.03 29.80 6.62
N LEU A 21 -10.46 29.88 5.41
CA LEU A 21 -10.25 28.73 4.54
C LEU A 21 -9.30 27.78 5.26
N VAL A 22 -9.84 26.90 6.09
CA VAL A 22 -9.21 25.61 6.35
C VAL A 22 -9.10 24.96 4.98
N SER A 23 -7.89 24.85 4.45
CA SER A 23 -7.64 24.08 3.24
C SER A 23 -8.18 22.67 3.49
N ALA A 24 -9.34 22.37 2.92
CA ALA A 24 -9.93 21.04 2.99
C ALA A 24 -8.95 20.11 2.26
N LYS A 25 -8.42 19.13 2.98
CA LYS A 25 -7.51 18.14 2.41
C LYS A 25 -8.17 17.52 1.18
N GLU A 26 -7.49 17.61 0.04
CA GLU A 26 -8.03 17.10 -1.22
C GLU A 26 -8.03 15.58 -1.19
N ALA A 27 -9.18 14.96 -1.48
CA ALA A 27 -9.28 13.52 -1.62
C ALA A 27 -8.63 13.11 -2.95
N VAL A 28 -7.64 12.22 -2.90
CA VAL A 28 -6.87 11.80 -4.08
C VAL A 28 -7.25 10.40 -4.56
N ALA A 29 -7.71 9.55 -3.64
CA ALA A 29 -8.14 8.20 -3.96
C ALA A 29 -9.12 7.67 -2.91
N ARG A 30 -9.72 6.52 -3.21
CA ARG A 30 -10.36 5.64 -2.23
C ARG A 30 -9.85 4.22 -2.40
N VAL A 31 -9.76 3.47 -1.30
CA VAL A 31 -9.44 2.05 -1.30
C VAL A 31 -10.27 1.35 -0.24
N LEU A 32 -11.00 0.30 -0.62
CA LEU A 32 -11.89 -0.47 0.26
C LEU A 32 -12.86 0.40 1.09
N GLY A 33 -13.36 1.48 0.49
CA GLY A 33 -14.27 2.43 1.14
C GLY A 33 -13.59 3.50 1.99
N GLN A 34 -12.27 3.48 2.15
CA GLN A 34 -11.50 4.50 2.87
C GLN A 34 -10.95 5.56 1.92
N THR A 35 -11.15 6.83 2.24
CA THR A 35 -10.61 7.97 1.48
C THR A 35 -9.14 8.20 1.83
N ILE A 36 -8.32 8.41 0.80
CA ILE A 36 -6.92 8.84 0.91
C ILE A 36 -6.86 10.33 0.56
N TYR A 37 -6.16 11.12 1.39
CA TYR A 37 -6.02 12.56 1.23
C TYR A 37 -4.59 12.93 0.77
N SER A 38 -4.46 14.05 0.06
CA SER A 38 -3.21 14.48 -0.58
C SER A 38 -2.04 14.67 0.40
N ASP A 39 -2.31 15.16 1.61
CA ASP A 39 -1.29 15.36 2.65
C ASP A 39 -0.74 14.05 3.25
N ASP A 40 -1.48 12.95 3.10
CA ASP A 40 -1.00 11.64 3.50
C ASP A 40 -0.10 11.00 2.44
N THR A 41 -0.17 11.42 1.18
CA THR A 41 0.61 10.84 0.07
C THR A 41 2.05 11.34 -0.01
N THR A 42 2.37 12.47 0.63
CA THR A 42 3.73 13.04 0.64
C THR A 42 4.64 12.37 1.67
N LYS A 43 4.11 11.48 2.52
CA LYS A 43 4.88 10.77 3.55
C LYS A 43 5.68 9.64 2.90
N PRO A 44 7.03 9.60 3.04
CA PRO A 44 7.86 8.55 2.42
C PRO A 44 7.44 7.11 2.79
N ALA A 45 6.96 6.91 4.01
CA ALA A 45 6.51 5.60 4.50
C ALA A 45 5.10 5.20 4.05
N ARG A 46 4.31 6.12 3.47
CA ARG A 46 2.91 5.92 3.08
C ARG A 46 2.53 6.70 1.82
N GLY A 47 3.35 6.63 0.78
CA GLY A 47 2.95 7.14 -0.54
C GLY A 47 1.64 6.52 -1.04
N LEU A 48 0.99 7.15 -2.02
CA LEU A 48 -0.29 6.70 -2.58
C LEU A 48 -0.29 5.20 -2.94
N GLN A 49 0.81 4.73 -3.55
CA GLN A 49 0.97 3.32 -3.92
C GLN A 49 0.89 2.38 -2.71
N GLY A 50 1.57 2.71 -1.61
CA GLY A 50 1.55 1.89 -0.39
C GLY A 50 0.18 1.89 0.29
N GLN A 51 -0.50 3.04 0.29
CA GLN A 51 -1.84 3.17 0.87
C GLN A 51 -2.91 2.39 0.08
N ILE A 52 -2.72 2.21 -1.23
CA ILE A 52 -3.61 1.37 -2.06
C ILE A 52 -3.20 -0.11 -1.98
N LEU A 53 -1.93 -0.43 -2.19
CA LEU A 53 -1.45 -1.82 -2.24
C LEU A 53 -1.59 -2.54 -0.90
N GLY A 54 -1.27 -1.89 0.22
CA GLY A 54 -1.30 -2.51 1.53
C GLY A 54 -2.65 -3.18 1.84
N PRO A 55 -3.76 -2.42 1.86
CA PRO A 55 -5.09 -2.97 2.09
C PRO A 55 -5.53 -3.99 1.04
N LEU A 56 -5.23 -3.77 -0.25
CA LEU A 56 -5.60 -4.71 -1.32
C LEU A 56 -4.88 -6.06 -1.18
N LEU A 57 -3.57 -6.03 -0.92
CA LEU A 57 -2.77 -7.24 -0.74
C LEU A 57 -3.09 -7.94 0.59
N GLN A 58 -3.44 -7.19 1.64
CA GLN A 58 -3.97 -7.77 2.87
C GLN A 58 -5.26 -8.55 2.62
N ARG A 59 -6.24 -7.92 1.97
CA ARG A 59 -7.50 -8.59 1.61
C ARG A 59 -7.27 -9.80 0.70
N PHE A 60 -6.35 -9.70 -0.26
CA PHE A 60 -6.01 -10.82 -1.13
C PHE A 60 -5.35 -11.97 -0.36
N ALA A 61 -4.41 -11.68 0.55
CA ALA A 61 -3.78 -12.68 1.40
C ALA A 61 -4.81 -13.43 2.25
N GLU A 62 -5.78 -12.72 2.84
CA GLU A 62 -6.89 -13.32 3.59
C GLU A 62 -7.76 -14.23 2.72
N GLN A 63 -8.14 -13.77 1.52
CA GLN A 63 -8.93 -14.56 0.55
C GLN A 63 -8.21 -15.83 0.10
N GLN A 64 -6.88 -15.75 -0.08
CA GLN A 64 -6.03 -16.88 -0.43
C GLN A 64 -5.63 -17.72 0.78
N ARG A 65 -6.08 -17.36 1.99
CA ARG A 65 -5.72 -18.01 3.27
C ARG A 65 -4.19 -18.13 3.44
N VAL A 66 -3.47 -17.09 3.04
CA VAL A 66 -2.02 -17.00 3.24
C VAL A 66 -1.76 -16.90 4.74
N THR A 67 -1.17 -17.94 5.30
CA THR A 67 -0.67 -17.97 6.67
C THR A 67 0.85 -18.05 6.66
N VAL A 68 1.49 -17.48 7.68
CA VAL A 68 2.93 -17.59 7.93
C VAL A 68 3.09 -18.21 9.31
N ASN A 69 3.93 -19.25 9.41
CA ASN A 69 4.24 -19.87 10.69
C ASN A 69 5.68 -19.53 11.15
N ASP A 70 5.94 -19.71 12.45
CA ASP A 70 7.23 -19.37 13.04
C ASP A 70 8.41 -20.15 12.45
N ALA A 71 8.19 -21.39 11.99
CA ALA A 71 9.25 -22.19 11.41
C ALA A 71 9.73 -21.62 10.07
N GLU A 72 8.82 -21.08 9.25
CA GLU A 72 9.16 -20.41 7.99
C GLU A 72 9.93 -19.10 8.23
N VAL A 73 9.56 -18.36 9.27
CA VAL A 73 10.27 -17.13 9.67
C VAL A 73 11.69 -17.47 10.12
N THR A 74 11.84 -18.45 11.01
CA THR A 74 13.15 -18.92 11.50
C THR A 74 14.03 -19.45 10.37
N GLU A 75 13.43 -20.14 9.40
CA GLU A 75 14.16 -20.60 8.22
C GLU A 75 14.69 -19.44 7.38
N LEU A 76 13.86 -18.41 7.13
CA LEU A 76 14.30 -17.22 6.40
C LEU A 76 15.40 -16.48 7.17
N GLU A 77 15.25 -16.30 8.48
CA GLU A 77 16.27 -15.68 9.35
C GLU A 77 17.62 -16.41 9.22
N THR A 78 17.58 -17.74 9.22
CA THR A 78 18.75 -18.60 9.05
C THR A 78 19.38 -18.42 7.67
N ALA A 79 18.57 -18.42 6.61
CA ALA A 79 19.05 -18.29 5.23
C ALA A 79 19.66 -16.89 4.96
N LEU A 80 19.10 -15.85 5.57
CA LEU A 80 19.61 -14.49 5.54
C LEU A 80 20.79 -14.25 6.50
N LYS A 81 21.09 -15.20 7.39
CA LYS A 81 22.11 -15.08 8.44
C LYS A 81 21.87 -13.85 9.33
N LEU A 82 20.60 -13.59 9.67
CA LEU A 82 20.26 -12.47 10.54
C LEU A 82 20.86 -12.69 11.94
N PRO A 83 21.43 -11.66 12.57
CA PRO A 83 21.95 -11.78 13.92
C PRO A 83 20.80 -12.01 14.91
N PRO A 84 21.06 -12.69 16.04
CA PRO A 84 20.06 -12.78 17.10
C PRO A 84 19.73 -11.36 17.62
N PRO A 85 18.51 -11.14 18.14
CA PRO A 85 18.15 -9.88 18.77
C PRO A 85 19.17 -9.52 19.87
N PRO A 86 19.57 -8.24 19.99
CA PRO A 86 20.44 -7.78 21.07
C PRO A 86 19.93 -8.19 22.46
N PRO A 87 20.83 -8.54 23.39
CA PRO A 87 20.44 -8.83 24.76
C PRO A 87 19.80 -7.59 25.41
N GLY A 88 18.82 -7.80 26.29
CA GLY A 88 18.15 -6.72 27.02
C GLY A 88 16.99 -6.04 26.29
N LEU A 89 16.68 -6.43 25.04
CA LEU A 89 15.45 -5.98 24.37
C LEU A 89 14.18 -6.51 25.05
N SER A 90 13.13 -5.69 25.06
CA SER A 90 11.80 -6.13 25.48
C SER A 90 11.24 -7.15 24.49
N GLU A 91 10.26 -7.95 24.94
CA GLU A 91 9.55 -8.88 24.04
C GLU A 91 8.85 -8.15 22.88
N ALA A 92 8.36 -6.93 23.13
CA ALA A 92 7.76 -6.09 22.09
C ALA A 92 8.79 -5.68 21.02
N ASP A 93 10.01 -5.30 21.43
CA ASP A 93 11.07 -4.93 20.50
C ASP A 93 11.56 -6.15 19.70
N LYS A 94 11.68 -7.32 20.34
CA LYS A 94 12.00 -8.57 19.65
C LYS A 94 10.92 -8.93 18.63
N ALA A 95 9.65 -8.79 18.99
CA ALA A 95 8.53 -9.02 18.08
C ALA A 95 8.57 -8.05 16.89
N MET A 96 8.91 -6.78 17.11
CA MET A 96 9.08 -5.78 16.04
C MET A 96 10.21 -6.16 15.08
N LEU A 97 11.37 -6.58 15.58
CA LEU A 97 12.47 -7.06 14.73
C LEU A 97 12.05 -8.26 13.88
N ARG A 98 11.25 -9.16 14.46
CA ARG A 98 10.73 -10.36 13.77
C ARG A 98 9.65 -10.07 12.74
N GLN A 99 9.07 -8.86 12.71
CA GLN A 99 8.08 -8.48 11.68
C GLN A 99 8.68 -8.41 10.29
N VAL A 100 9.95 -8.01 10.15
CA VAL A 100 10.60 -7.90 8.84
C VAL A 100 10.70 -9.26 8.13
N PRO A 101 11.32 -10.30 8.71
CA PRO A 101 11.35 -11.62 8.06
C PRO A 101 9.94 -12.23 7.92
N PHE A 102 9.02 -11.96 8.87
CA PHE A 102 7.63 -12.37 8.74
C PHE A 102 6.98 -11.81 7.46
N GLU A 103 7.09 -10.50 7.23
CA GLU A 103 6.52 -9.86 6.04
C GLU A 103 7.21 -10.30 4.75
N MET A 104 8.51 -10.63 4.77
CA MET A 104 9.20 -11.20 3.61
C MET A 104 8.64 -12.58 3.24
N VAL A 105 8.39 -13.46 4.22
CA VAL A 105 7.74 -14.75 3.97
C VAL A 105 6.32 -14.55 3.43
N ARG A 106 5.56 -13.64 4.06
CA ARG A 106 4.20 -13.30 3.62
C ARG A 106 4.19 -12.77 2.19
N GLN A 107 5.07 -11.84 1.85
CA GLN A 107 5.21 -11.25 0.53
C GLN A 107 5.55 -12.29 -0.53
N TRP A 108 6.44 -13.24 -0.23
CA TRP A 108 6.73 -14.34 -1.14
C TRP A 108 5.50 -15.21 -1.40
N LYS A 109 4.73 -15.57 -0.37
CA LYS A 109 3.49 -16.35 -0.50
C LYS A 109 2.41 -15.62 -1.29
N VAL A 110 2.25 -14.31 -1.06
CA VAL A 110 1.35 -13.46 -1.84
C VAL A 110 1.79 -13.40 -3.30
N SER A 111 3.09 -13.25 -3.55
CA SER A 111 3.66 -13.24 -4.91
C SER A 111 3.39 -14.56 -5.65
N ARG A 112 3.60 -15.69 -4.96
CA ARG A 112 3.24 -17.02 -5.48
C ARG A 112 1.76 -17.10 -5.85
N ALA A 113 0.86 -16.70 -4.95
CA ALA A 113 -0.57 -16.76 -5.19
C ALA A 113 -1.02 -15.82 -6.33
N LEU A 114 -0.45 -14.61 -6.42
CA LEU A 114 -0.68 -13.68 -7.52
C LEU A 114 -0.24 -14.29 -8.85
N TYR A 115 0.98 -14.85 -8.91
CA TYR A 115 1.50 -15.47 -10.12
C TYR A 115 0.69 -16.69 -10.54
N GLN A 116 0.25 -17.53 -9.59
CA GLN A 116 -0.62 -18.67 -9.88
C GLN A 116 -1.96 -18.26 -10.47
N ARG A 117 -2.56 -17.17 -9.96
CA ARG A 117 -3.86 -16.68 -10.43
C ARG A 117 -3.78 -15.93 -11.75
N TYR A 118 -2.78 -15.06 -11.90
CA TYR A 118 -2.72 -14.11 -13.00
C TYR A 118 -1.60 -14.41 -14.00
N GLY A 119 -0.51 -15.09 -13.62
CA GLY A 119 0.69 -15.31 -14.44
C GLY A 119 1.50 -14.04 -14.71
N GLY A 120 2.20 -13.97 -15.85
CA GLY A 120 2.77 -12.71 -16.38
C GLY A 120 4.28 -12.60 -16.28
N GLU A 121 4.78 -11.40 -16.57
CA GLU A 121 6.20 -11.07 -16.43
C GLU A 121 6.62 -11.11 -14.95
N VAL A 122 7.78 -11.72 -14.71
CA VAL A 122 8.46 -11.76 -13.42
C VAL A 122 9.79 -11.04 -13.58
N ILE A 123 10.13 -10.20 -12.62
CA ILE A 123 11.38 -9.44 -12.61
C ILE A 123 12.19 -9.78 -11.37
N PHE A 124 13.51 -9.68 -11.50
CA PHE A 124 14.43 -9.80 -10.38
C PHE A 124 14.60 -8.46 -9.66
N GLN A 125 14.37 -8.45 -8.36
CA GLN A 125 14.66 -7.34 -7.45
C GLN A 125 15.50 -7.84 -6.28
N GLN A 126 16.41 -7.01 -5.74
CA GLN A 126 17.31 -7.44 -4.65
C GLN A 126 16.56 -7.90 -3.39
N ALA A 127 15.46 -7.21 -3.03
CA ALA A 127 14.63 -7.56 -1.87
C ALA A 127 13.55 -8.62 -2.18
N ASN A 128 13.19 -8.80 -3.45
CA ASN A 128 12.24 -9.81 -3.91
C ASN A 128 12.74 -10.40 -5.24
N PRO A 129 13.57 -11.47 -5.19
CA PRO A 129 14.21 -12.03 -6.38
C PRO A 129 13.26 -12.49 -7.48
N MET A 130 11.97 -12.65 -7.17
CA MET A 130 10.93 -13.05 -8.11
C MET A 130 9.69 -12.19 -7.86
N GLU A 131 9.70 -10.95 -8.34
CA GLU A 131 8.54 -10.07 -8.27
C GLU A 131 7.63 -10.31 -9.49
N PRO A 132 6.35 -10.72 -9.30
CA PRO A 132 5.46 -11.01 -10.40
C PRO A 132 4.75 -9.73 -10.87
N VAL A 133 5.52 -8.78 -11.44
CA VAL A 133 5.02 -7.45 -11.82
C VAL A 133 3.83 -7.53 -12.79
N GLY A 134 3.84 -8.49 -13.72
CA GLY A 134 2.72 -8.72 -14.63
C GLY A 134 1.47 -9.26 -13.93
N ALA A 135 1.64 -10.07 -12.89
CA ALA A 135 0.52 -10.56 -12.07
C ALA A 135 -0.08 -9.41 -11.24
N MET A 136 0.79 -8.59 -10.64
CA MET A 136 0.40 -7.43 -9.85
C MET A 136 -0.39 -6.43 -10.69
N ARG A 137 0.05 -6.16 -11.92
CA ARG A 137 -0.69 -5.32 -12.87
C ARG A 137 -2.12 -5.83 -13.09
N ARG A 138 -2.29 -7.11 -13.45
CA ARG A 138 -3.62 -7.69 -13.71
C ARG A 138 -4.49 -7.73 -12.46
N PHE A 139 -3.90 -7.98 -11.29
CA PHE A 139 -4.59 -7.87 -10.02
C PHE A 139 -5.13 -6.45 -9.82
N LEU A 140 -4.29 -5.42 -9.96
CA LEU A 140 -4.70 -4.02 -9.82
C LEU A 140 -5.81 -3.63 -10.80
N GLU A 141 -5.67 -4.02 -12.07
CA GLU A 141 -6.70 -3.78 -13.09
C GLU A 141 -8.05 -4.44 -12.73
N GLU A 142 -8.03 -5.67 -12.21
CA GLU A 142 -9.23 -6.36 -11.70
C GLU A 142 -9.83 -5.62 -10.50
N GLN A 143 -9.00 -5.20 -9.53
CA GLN A 143 -9.46 -4.51 -8.33
C GLN A 143 -10.04 -3.12 -8.64
N GLU A 144 -9.43 -2.38 -9.55
CA GLU A 144 -9.92 -1.07 -9.98
C GLU A 144 -11.26 -1.21 -10.71
N LYS A 145 -11.35 -2.17 -11.65
CA LYS A 145 -12.60 -2.46 -12.38
C LYS A 145 -13.73 -2.89 -11.44
N ALA A 146 -13.41 -3.60 -10.36
CA ALA A 146 -14.36 -3.99 -9.33
C ALA A 146 -14.73 -2.86 -8.35
N GLY A 147 -14.15 -1.66 -8.51
CA GLY A 147 -14.38 -0.52 -7.62
C GLY A 147 -13.75 -0.68 -6.23
N ALA A 148 -12.82 -1.63 -6.07
CA ALA A 148 -12.12 -1.85 -4.80
C ALA A 148 -11.18 -0.70 -4.46
N PHE A 149 -10.73 0.05 -5.47
CA PHE A 149 -10.10 1.34 -5.30
C PHE A 149 -10.39 2.22 -6.51
N GLN A 150 -10.14 3.53 -6.36
CA GLN A 150 -10.20 4.50 -7.44
C GLN A 150 -9.22 5.62 -7.12
N ILE A 151 -8.43 6.03 -8.11
CA ILE A 151 -7.60 7.24 -8.06
C ILE A 151 -8.36 8.31 -8.84
N TYR A 152 -8.62 9.46 -8.22
CA TYR A 152 -9.52 10.47 -8.80
C TYR A 152 -8.82 11.33 -9.86
N ASP A 153 -7.54 11.63 -9.65
CA ASP A 153 -6.72 12.39 -10.57
C ASP A 153 -6.07 11.49 -11.64
N ALA A 154 -6.12 11.91 -12.90
CA ALA A 154 -5.63 11.12 -14.03
C ALA A 154 -4.10 11.02 -14.07
N ASP A 155 -3.40 12.07 -13.64
CA ASP A 155 -1.95 12.08 -13.60
C ASP A 155 -1.42 11.23 -12.45
N GLU A 156 -2.07 11.28 -11.28
CA GLU A 156 -1.79 10.37 -10.17
C GLU A 156 -2.05 8.91 -10.55
N ARG A 157 -3.14 8.64 -11.27
CA ARG A 157 -3.41 7.29 -11.77
C ARG A 157 -2.31 6.82 -12.72
N THR A 158 -1.85 7.70 -13.61
CA THR A 158 -0.76 7.38 -14.54
C THR A 158 0.53 7.08 -13.79
N ARG A 159 0.92 7.93 -12.82
CA ARG A 159 2.09 7.72 -11.94
C ARG A 159 1.99 6.42 -11.16
N PHE A 160 0.82 6.12 -10.60
CA PHE A 160 0.58 4.89 -9.84
C PHE A 160 0.82 3.63 -10.70
N TYR A 161 0.36 3.62 -11.95
CA TYR A 161 0.51 2.47 -12.84
C TYR A 161 1.88 2.37 -13.52
N GLU A 162 2.67 3.45 -13.57
CA GLU A 162 3.94 3.52 -14.32
C GLU A 162 4.85 2.32 -14.04
N TYR A 163 5.05 2.00 -12.76
CA TYR A 163 5.90 0.88 -12.34
C TYR A 163 5.43 -0.47 -12.90
N PHE A 164 4.11 -0.67 -13.03
CA PHE A 164 3.50 -1.93 -13.46
C PHE A 164 3.37 -2.07 -14.99
N VAL A 165 3.49 -0.97 -15.73
CA VAL A 165 3.29 -0.95 -17.19
C VAL A 165 4.57 -0.71 -17.99
N ARG A 166 5.60 -0.11 -17.38
CA ARG A 166 6.89 0.11 -18.04
C ARG A 166 7.61 -1.20 -18.35
N SER A 167 8.51 -1.17 -19.33
CA SER A 167 9.45 -2.26 -19.54
C SER A 167 10.45 -2.33 -18.39
N HIS A 168 10.71 -3.53 -17.88
CA HIS A 168 11.72 -3.76 -16.85
C HIS A 168 12.98 -4.38 -17.45
N PRO A 169 14.19 -4.00 -16.99
CA PRO A 169 15.44 -4.52 -17.54
C PRO A 169 15.79 -5.94 -17.06
N MET A 170 15.36 -6.32 -15.85
CA MET A 170 15.75 -7.58 -15.19
C MET A 170 14.63 -8.62 -15.26
N VAL A 171 14.12 -8.90 -16.47
CA VAL A 171 13.08 -9.91 -16.68
C VAL A 171 13.65 -11.32 -16.45
N VAL A 172 13.00 -12.09 -15.60
CA VAL A 172 13.32 -13.51 -15.36
C VAL A 172 12.75 -14.34 -16.52
N PRO A 173 13.57 -15.13 -17.23
CA PRO A 173 13.06 -16.03 -18.27
C PRO A 173 11.97 -16.95 -17.72
N LYS A 174 10.90 -17.17 -18.49
CA LYS A 174 9.70 -17.88 -18.02
C LYS A 174 10.02 -19.27 -17.46
N GLU A 175 10.95 -19.98 -18.10
CA GLU A 175 11.44 -21.30 -17.68
C GLU A 175 12.26 -21.29 -16.38
N LYS A 176 12.70 -20.12 -15.92
CA LYS A 176 13.41 -19.92 -14.64
C LYS A 176 12.50 -19.40 -13.52
N VAL A 177 11.25 -19.08 -13.82
CA VAL A 177 10.28 -18.65 -12.79
C VAL A 177 9.85 -19.87 -11.97
N ASN A 178 10.18 -19.87 -10.68
CA ASN A 178 9.84 -20.96 -9.78
C ASN A 178 9.32 -20.43 -8.43
N TYR A 179 8.02 -20.57 -8.20
CA TYR A 179 7.37 -20.29 -6.90
C TYR A 179 7.01 -21.56 -6.12
N ASP A 180 7.44 -22.75 -6.53
CA ASP A 180 7.21 -23.98 -5.77
C ASP A 180 8.10 -24.06 -4.54
N VAL A 181 9.27 -23.42 -4.60
CA VAL A 181 10.24 -23.35 -3.52
C VAL A 181 10.62 -21.88 -3.30
N PRO A 182 10.59 -21.37 -2.05
CA PRO A 182 10.99 -20.01 -1.78
C PRO A 182 12.45 -19.77 -2.15
N TRP A 183 12.76 -18.55 -2.59
CA TRP A 183 14.09 -18.23 -3.12
C TRP A 183 15.21 -18.45 -2.11
N TRP A 184 14.94 -18.37 -0.80
CA TRP A 184 15.92 -18.66 0.24
C TRP A 184 16.22 -20.14 0.44
N ARG A 185 15.44 -21.04 -0.17
CA ARG A 185 15.69 -22.49 -0.22
C ARG A 185 16.28 -22.97 -1.54
N GLN A 186 16.36 -22.09 -2.55
CA GLN A 186 16.96 -22.46 -3.83
C GLN A 186 18.47 -22.67 -3.61
N ALA A 187 18.99 -23.81 -4.07
CA ALA A 187 20.40 -24.15 -3.91
C ALA A 187 21.28 -23.04 -4.52
N LYS A 188 22.30 -22.62 -3.77
CA LYS A 188 23.33 -21.70 -4.26
C LYS A 188 24.26 -22.40 -5.24
#